data_AF-A0A0G1REL4-F1
#
_entry.id   AF-A0A0G1REL4-F1
#
_cell.length_a   1.000
_cell.length_b   1.000
_cell.length_c   1.000
_cell.angle_alpha   90.00
_cell.angle_beta   90.00
_cell.angle_gamma   90.00
#
_symmetry.space_group_name_H-M   'P 1'
#
loop_
_entity.id
_entity.type
_entity.pdbx_description
1 polymer ?
#
loop_
_entity_poly.entity_id
_entity_poly.type
_entity_poly.pdbx_seq_one_letter_code
_entity_poly.pdbx_strand_id
1 'polypeptide(L)'
;MKFLKKIWVYVLLGSVSLVHTALAQPSGDAPDVGGTAEDPLGVTGIHQLQNPLAATTTDVLIATVGQFLIKISTALLVIFILWGALQLMTSGGSPERVEKGRKTIYWAILGFIVLLVAGGIGALIANILGRSDVPIEGAEAVDAPITNFSELEGVLMNISRWMFGILMALSIIMILYSAFLYIFSAGSEDKIKKAKDTLMYAIIAVAVAVFAGGVGVLIKNFVSPPESTISGGGGGNPLVE
;
A
#
# COMPACT_ATOMS: atom_id res chain seq x y z
N MET A 1 24.34 -17.26 4.76
CA MET A 1 23.19 -16.97 5.66
C MET A 1 23.58 -16.50 7.07
N LYS A 2 24.76 -16.86 7.63
CA LYS A 2 25.16 -16.43 9.00
C LYS A 2 25.49 -14.94 9.13
N PHE A 3 25.92 -14.28 8.06
CA PHE A 3 26.31 -12.86 8.07
C PHE A 3 25.10 -11.90 8.06
N LEU A 4 24.03 -12.26 7.33
CA LEU A 4 22.80 -11.47 7.25
C LEU A 4 22.01 -11.44 8.58
N LYS A 5 22.04 -12.56 9.33
CA LYS A 5 21.45 -12.62 10.68
C LYS A 5 22.19 -11.73 11.68
N LYS A 6 23.52 -11.59 11.57
CA LYS A 6 24.30 -10.70 12.44
C LYS A 6 23.97 -9.23 12.20
N ILE A 7 23.84 -8.81 10.94
CA ILE A 7 23.44 -7.44 10.57
C ILE A 7 22.06 -7.10 11.16
N TRP A 8 21.09 -8.00 11.04
CA TRP A 8 19.77 -7.80 11.65
C TRP A 8 19.81 -7.71 13.17
N VAL A 9 20.66 -8.50 13.84
CA VAL A 9 20.82 -8.44 15.31
C VAL A 9 21.52 -7.16 15.76
N TYR A 10 22.49 -6.63 15.00
CA TYR A 10 23.13 -5.34 15.32
C TYR A 10 22.22 -4.13 15.06
N VAL A 11 21.36 -4.20 14.03
CA VAL A 11 20.33 -3.17 13.80
C VAL A 11 19.28 -3.17 14.91
N LEU A 12 18.90 -4.37 15.40
CA LEU A 12 17.99 -4.51 16.54
C LEU A 12 18.64 -4.06 17.87
N LEU A 13 19.88 -4.47 18.17
CA LEU A 13 20.58 -4.03 19.38
C LEU A 13 20.92 -2.53 19.37
N GLY A 14 21.26 -1.97 18.21
CA GLY A 14 21.54 -0.54 18.06
C GLY A 14 20.32 0.33 18.35
N SER A 15 19.11 -0.17 18.08
CA SER A 15 17.86 0.54 18.41
C SER A 15 17.56 0.57 19.91
N VAL A 16 18.03 -0.42 20.70
CA VAL A 16 17.79 -0.49 22.15
C VAL A 16 18.75 0.40 22.93
N SER A 17 19.98 0.61 22.45
CA SER A 17 20.96 1.47 23.14
C SER A 17 20.67 2.97 23.04
N LEU A 18 19.88 3.43 22.06
CA LEU A 18 19.42 4.84 22.03
C LEU A 18 18.25 5.11 23.01
N VAL A 19 17.57 4.08 23.52
CA VAL A 19 16.41 4.25 24.40
C VAL A 19 16.83 4.42 25.87
N HIS A 20 18.01 3.95 26.28
CA HIS A 20 18.40 3.99 27.70
C HIS A 20 18.97 5.33 28.19
N THR A 21 19.28 6.27 27.29
CA THR A 21 19.70 7.64 27.67
C THR A 21 18.51 8.62 27.73
N ALA A 22 17.29 8.17 27.40
CA ALA A 22 16.10 9.01 27.38
C ALA A 22 15.27 8.99 28.69
N LEU A 23 15.70 8.26 29.73
CA LEU A 23 14.99 8.19 31.02
C LEU A 23 15.68 8.95 32.17
N ALA A 24 16.62 9.84 31.88
CA ALA A 24 17.20 10.73 32.89
C ALA A 24 17.10 12.19 32.47
N GLN A 25 15.88 12.73 32.42
CA GLN A 25 15.67 14.17 32.62
C GLN A 25 14.74 14.36 33.81
N PRO A 26 15.21 15.00 34.90
CA PRO A 26 14.38 15.32 36.04
C PRO A 26 13.30 16.32 35.62
N SER A 27 12.09 16.07 36.11
CA SER A 27 11.01 17.04 36.18
C SER A 27 11.51 18.28 36.92
N GLY A 28 11.85 19.32 36.17
CA GLY A 28 12.21 20.63 36.70
C GLY A 28 11.42 21.67 35.94
N ASP A 29 10.36 22.16 36.58
CA ASP A 29 9.68 23.38 36.19
C ASP A 29 10.72 24.46 35.88
N ALA A 30 10.68 25.02 34.67
CA ALA A 30 11.47 26.21 34.38
C ALA A 30 10.88 27.38 35.19
N PRO A 31 11.67 28.11 35.99
CA PRO A 31 11.20 29.37 36.54
C PRO A 31 11.08 30.36 35.39
N ASP A 32 9.95 31.06 35.36
CA ASP A 32 9.77 32.28 34.57
C ASP A 32 10.89 33.26 34.94
N VAL A 33 11.80 33.52 33.99
CA VAL A 33 12.79 34.60 34.06
C VAL A 33 12.63 35.46 32.82
N GLY A 34 11.49 36.16 32.76
CA GLY A 34 11.39 37.45 32.08
C GLY A 34 12.25 38.49 32.79
N GLY A 35 13.56 38.46 32.52
CA GLY A 35 14.52 39.44 33.01
C GLY A 35 15.22 40.14 31.84
N THR A 36 14.80 41.37 31.56
CA THR A 36 15.56 42.33 30.74
C THR A 36 16.88 42.64 31.44
N ALA A 37 17.97 42.04 30.99
CA ALA A 37 19.32 42.50 31.30
C ALA A 37 20.21 42.24 30.09
N GLU A 38 20.66 43.34 29.49
CA GLU A 38 21.70 43.33 28.48
C GLU A 38 22.99 42.78 29.11
N ASP A 39 23.47 41.64 28.60
CA ASP A 39 24.80 41.13 28.90
C ASP A 39 25.83 41.88 28.03
N PRO A 40 26.80 42.61 28.62
CA PRO A 40 27.73 43.45 27.88
C PRO A 40 28.86 42.66 27.17
N LEU A 41 28.82 41.32 27.15
CA LEU A 41 29.90 40.50 26.58
C LEU A 41 29.57 39.77 25.27
N GLY A 42 28.55 40.20 24.53
CA GLY A 42 28.46 39.93 23.09
C GLY A 42 28.59 38.45 22.68
N VAL A 43 28.13 37.51 23.51
CA VAL A 43 28.03 36.09 23.10
C VAL A 43 26.68 35.87 22.44
N THR A 44 26.50 36.47 21.26
CA THR A 44 25.45 36.05 20.31
C THR A 44 25.92 34.76 19.65
N GLY A 45 25.80 33.65 20.37
CA GLY A 45 26.52 32.44 19.97
C GLY A 45 26.01 31.11 20.50
N ILE A 46 24.84 31.05 21.15
CA ILE A 46 24.17 29.74 21.26
C ILE A 46 23.45 29.47 19.95
N HIS A 47 24.15 28.84 19.01
CA HIS A 47 23.49 28.21 17.87
C HIS A 47 22.61 27.11 18.45
N GLN A 48 21.31 27.39 18.62
CA GLN A 48 20.36 26.34 18.90
C GLN A 48 20.43 25.38 17.71
N LEU A 49 20.94 24.18 17.93
CA LEU A 49 20.94 23.13 16.92
C LEU A 49 19.48 22.85 16.59
N GLN A 50 19.02 23.42 15.49
CA GLN A 50 17.66 23.24 15.01
C GLN A 50 17.46 21.75 14.77
N ASN A 51 16.59 21.15 15.58
CA ASN A 51 16.39 19.71 15.57
C ASN A 51 15.84 19.30 14.19
N PRO A 52 16.62 18.56 13.37
CA PRO A 52 16.17 18.13 12.04
C PRO A 52 15.03 17.11 12.10
N LEU A 53 14.66 16.66 13.31
CA LEU A 53 13.56 15.73 13.56
C LEU A 53 12.24 16.43 13.92
N ALA A 54 12.25 17.74 14.21
CA ALA A 54 11.11 18.59 14.59
C ALA A 54 10.14 18.04 15.67
N ALA A 55 10.46 16.92 16.30
CA ALA A 55 9.58 16.21 17.23
C ALA A 55 9.88 16.61 18.67
N THR A 56 8.93 17.30 19.30
CA THR A 56 8.94 17.65 20.74
C THR A 56 8.00 16.75 21.56
N THR A 57 7.31 15.79 20.93
CA THR A 57 6.32 14.89 21.55
C THR A 57 6.41 13.49 20.94
N THR A 58 6.09 12.44 21.72
CA THR A 58 6.13 11.03 21.28
C THR A 58 5.23 10.74 20.08
N ASP A 59 4.10 11.45 19.97
CA ASP A 59 3.14 11.27 18.87
C ASP A 59 3.72 11.73 17.52
N VAL A 60 4.38 12.90 17.52
CA VAL A 60 5.08 13.47 16.35
C VAL A 60 6.25 12.58 15.94
N LEU A 61 6.96 11.99 16.91
CA LEU A 61 8.07 11.08 16.63
C LEU A 61 7.60 9.84 15.85
N ILE A 62 6.47 9.24 16.25
CA ILE A 62 5.92 8.05 15.58
C ILE A 62 5.44 8.39 14.17
N ALA A 63 4.79 9.54 13.98
CA ALA A 63 4.35 10.01 12.66
C ALA A 63 5.53 10.28 11.71
N THR A 64 6.57 10.98 12.17
CA THR A 64 7.77 11.30 11.40
C THR A 64 8.54 10.03 11.02
N VAL A 65 8.68 9.08 11.94
CA VAL A 65 9.29 7.77 11.65
C VAL A 65 8.46 6.98 10.64
N GLY A 66 7.13 7.00 10.79
CA GLY A 66 6.21 6.37 9.83
C GLY A 66 6.34 6.93 8.42
N GLN A 67 6.40 8.26 8.26
CA GLN A 67 6.61 8.89 6.96
C GLN A 67 7.97 8.54 6.34
N PHE A 68 9.02 8.57 7.15
CA PHE A 68 10.36 8.20 6.70
C PHE A 68 10.40 6.74 6.21
N LEU A 69 9.70 5.84 6.91
CA LEU A 69 9.57 4.44 6.50
C LEU A 69 8.79 4.27 5.19
N ILE A 70 7.69 4.99 4.98
CA ILE A 70 6.91 4.94 3.71
C ILE A 70 7.76 5.43 2.53
N LYS A 71 8.50 6.53 2.71
CA LYS A 71 9.35 7.11 1.67
C LYS A 71 10.47 6.16 1.25
N ILE A 72 11.15 5.54 2.20
CA ILE A 72 12.19 4.54 1.92
C ILE A 72 11.57 3.27 1.32
N SER A 73 10.42 2.85 1.82
CA SER A 73 9.75 1.63 1.35
C SER A 73 9.34 1.73 -0.11
N THR A 74 8.90 2.89 -0.58
CA THR A 74 8.53 3.10 -1.98
C THR A 74 9.75 2.92 -2.91
N ALA A 75 10.90 3.48 -2.53
CA ALA A 75 12.15 3.29 -3.29
C ALA A 75 12.63 1.83 -3.25
N LEU A 76 12.55 1.19 -2.08
CA LEU A 76 12.92 -0.22 -1.93
C LEU A 76 11.98 -1.16 -2.71
N LEU A 77 10.68 -0.89 -2.75
CA LEU A 77 9.70 -1.69 -3.48
C LEU A 77 10.09 -1.81 -4.95
N VAL A 78 10.41 -0.69 -5.59
CA VAL A 78 10.84 -0.67 -6.99
C VAL A 78 12.08 -1.53 -7.18
N ILE A 79 13.07 -1.43 -6.29
CA ILE A 79 14.30 -2.23 -6.33
C ILE A 79 13.99 -3.73 -6.21
N PHE A 80 13.13 -4.14 -5.27
CA PHE A 80 12.78 -5.55 -5.07
C PHE A 80 11.98 -6.12 -6.24
N ILE A 81 11.07 -5.34 -6.83
CA ILE A 81 10.33 -5.75 -8.04
C ILE A 81 11.31 -5.95 -9.19
N LEU A 82 12.21 -4.98 -9.42
CA LEU A 82 13.23 -5.08 -10.46
C LEU A 82 14.14 -6.29 -10.25
N TRP A 83 14.58 -6.54 -9.01
CA TRP A 83 15.44 -7.67 -8.69
C TRP A 83 14.74 -9.03 -8.89
N GLY A 84 13.47 -9.13 -8.49
CA GLY A 84 12.65 -10.31 -8.73
C GLY A 84 12.37 -10.55 -10.22
N ALA A 85 12.14 -9.48 -10.99
CA ALA A 85 11.94 -9.55 -12.44
C ALA A 85 13.22 -9.96 -13.18
N LEU A 86 14.38 -9.40 -12.80
CA LEU A 86 15.69 -9.79 -13.34
C LEU A 86 15.99 -11.25 -13.06
N GLN A 87 15.67 -11.74 -11.86
CA GLN A 87 15.82 -13.15 -11.50
C GLN A 87 14.92 -14.04 -12.37
N LEU A 88 13.68 -13.63 -12.64
CA LEU A 88 12.77 -14.34 -13.53
C LEU A 88 13.31 -14.42 -14.97
N MET A 89 13.82 -13.30 -15.50
CA MET A 89 14.36 -13.23 -16.85
C MET A 89 15.66 -14.04 -17.02
N THR A 90 16.51 -14.08 -16.00
CA THR A 90 17.78 -14.83 -16.00
C THR A 90 17.63 -16.26 -15.48
N SER A 91 16.40 -16.74 -15.27
CA SER A 91 16.14 -18.07 -14.71
C SER A 91 16.59 -19.23 -15.60
N GLY A 92 16.70 -19.01 -16.91
CA GLY A 92 17.03 -20.06 -17.88
C GLY A 92 16.07 -21.25 -17.84
N GLY A 93 14.82 -21.04 -17.39
CA GLY A 93 13.82 -22.09 -17.21
C GLY A 93 13.98 -22.97 -15.96
N SER A 94 14.99 -22.73 -15.10
CA SER A 94 15.13 -23.50 -13.85
C SER A 94 13.97 -23.21 -12.89
N PRO A 95 13.17 -24.21 -12.49
CA PRO A 95 11.95 -23.99 -11.71
C PRO A 95 12.21 -23.30 -10.36
N GLU A 96 13.35 -23.60 -9.74
CA GLU A 96 13.76 -23.03 -8.46
C GLU A 96 14.05 -21.52 -8.53
N ARG A 97 14.72 -21.05 -9.60
CA ARG A 97 14.98 -19.61 -9.76
C ARG A 97 13.73 -18.83 -10.13
N VAL A 98 12.86 -19.43 -10.95
CA VAL A 98 11.58 -18.84 -11.32
C VAL A 98 10.71 -18.69 -10.06
N GLU A 99 10.65 -19.71 -9.22
CA GLU A 99 9.90 -19.66 -7.97
C GLU A 99 10.45 -18.59 -7.02
N LYS A 100 11.78 -18.50 -6.90
CA LYS A 100 12.43 -17.50 -6.06
C LYS A 100 12.14 -16.08 -6.54
N GLY A 101 12.22 -15.82 -7.85
CA GLY A 101 11.87 -14.52 -8.43
C GLY A 101 10.42 -14.13 -8.16
N ARG A 102 9.47 -15.06 -8.34
CA ARG A 102 8.06 -14.84 -8.01
C ARG A 102 7.85 -14.55 -6.52
N LYS A 103 8.47 -15.32 -5.64
CA LYS A 103 8.37 -15.13 -4.19
C LYS A 103 8.89 -13.76 -3.78
N THR A 104 10.03 -13.32 -4.31
CA THR A 104 10.57 -11.98 -4.02
C THR A 104 9.58 -10.88 -4.36
N ILE A 105 8.97 -10.93 -5.55
CA ILE A 105 7.95 -9.95 -5.96
C ILE A 105 6.73 -10.04 -5.04
N TYR A 106 6.26 -11.25 -4.74
CA TYR A 106 5.09 -11.46 -3.87
C TYR A 106 5.31 -10.88 -2.47
N TRP A 107 6.44 -11.17 -1.82
CA TRP A 107 6.76 -10.64 -0.49
C TRP A 107 6.95 -9.12 -0.50
N ALA A 108 7.53 -8.56 -1.56
CA ALA A 108 7.70 -7.12 -1.69
C ALA A 108 6.34 -6.40 -1.80
N ILE A 109 5.45 -6.91 -2.65
CA ILE A 109 4.09 -6.38 -2.80
C ILE A 109 3.31 -6.54 -1.49
N LEU A 110 3.36 -7.73 -0.88
CA LEU A 110 2.64 -8.00 0.36
C LEU A 110 3.12 -7.10 1.51
N GLY A 111 4.44 -6.93 1.65
CA GLY A 111 5.03 -6.03 2.63
C GLY A 111 4.62 -4.58 2.41
N PHE A 112 4.59 -4.12 1.15
CA PHE A 112 4.15 -2.77 0.81
C PHE A 112 2.65 -2.54 1.07
N ILE A 113 1.79 -3.51 0.77
CA ILE A 113 0.36 -3.45 1.09
C ILE A 113 0.16 -3.32 2.60
N VAL A 114 0.87 -4.12 3.41
CA VAL A 114 0.80 -4.03 4.87
C VAL A 114 1.24 -2.65 5.36
N LEU A 115 2.26 -2.07 4.72
CA LEU A 115 2.79 -0.75 5.06
C LEU A 115 1.81 0.39 4.70
N LEU A 116 1.13 0.28 3.56
CA LEU A 116 0.04 1.19 3.18
C LEU A 116 -1.13 1.14 4.16
N VAL A 117 -1.54 -0.07 4.55
CA VAL A 117 -2.60 -0.26 5.55
C VAL A 117 -2.16 0.31 6.89
N ALA A 118 -0.92 0.03 7.34
CA ALA A 118 -0.38 0.54 8.58
C ALA A 118 -0.37 2.08 8.66
N GLY A 119 -0.01 2.76 7.56
CA GLY A 119 -0.05 4.21 7.47
C GLY A 119 -1.47 4.80 7.47
N GLY A 120 -2.44 4.08 6.89
CA GLY A 120 -3.83 4.53 6.79
C GLY A 120 -4.72 4.19 8.00
N ILE A 121 -4.33 3.25 8.86
CA ILE A 121 -5.16 2.76 9.99
C ILE A 121 -5.64 3.91 10.89
N GLY A 122 -4.79 4.88 11.21
CA GLY A 122 -5.18 6.03 12.05
C GLY A 122 -6.32 6.84 11.45
N ALA A 123 -6.24 7.11 10.14
CA ALA A 123 -7.27 7.80 9.38
C ALA A 123 -8.53 6.93 9.22
N LEU A 124 -8.39 5.62 8.99
CA LEU A 124 -9.52 4.68 8.90
C LEU A 124 -10.29 4.58 10.22
N ILE A 125 -9.60 4.54 11.36
CA ILE A 125 -10.23 4.53 12.69
C ILE A 125 -10.95 5.86 12.97
N ALA A 126 -10.32 6.99 12.64
CA ALA A 126 -10.94 8.32 12.81
C ALA A 126 -12.21 8.48 11.94
N ASN A 127 -12.16 8.01 10.69
CA ASN A 127 -13.31 7.96 9.79
C ASN A 127 -14.47 7.10 10.33
N ILE A 128 -14.17 5.90 10.86
CA ILE A 128 -15.18 5.01 11.46
C ILE A 128 -15.84 5.65 12.70
N LEU A 129 -15.09 6.44 13.45
CA LEU A 129 -15.59 7.16 14.63
C LEU A 129 -16.32 8.47 14.30
N GLY A 130 -16.54 8.77 13.01
CA GLY A 130 -17.23 9.99 12.57
C GLY A 130 -16.44 11.27 12.83
N ARG A 131 -15.12 11.15 13.03
CA ARG A 131 -14.21 12.28 13.26
C ARG A 131 -13.33 12.44 12.03
N SER A 132 -13.87 13.09 11.00
CA SER A 132 -13.18 13.40 9.73
C SER A 132 -12.06 14.44 9.89
N ASP A 133 -12.02 15.14 11.03
CA ASP A 133 -11.25 16.38 11.17
C ASP A 133 -10.13 16.26 12.20
N VAL A 134 -9.63 15.06 12.54
CA VAL A 134 -8.50 14.94 13.49
C VAL A 134 -7.27 15.60 12.86
N PRO A 135 -6.85 16.79 13.32
CA PRO A 135 -5.57 17.33 12.93
C PRO A 135 -4.57 16.51 13.75
N ILE A 136 -3.89 15.57 13.13
CA ILE A 136 -2.78 14.88 13.78
C ILE A 136 -1.67 15.94 13.85
N GLU A 137 -1.67 16.76 14.90
CA GLU A 137 -0.67 17.81 15.12
C GLU A 137 0.73 17.18 15.11
N GLY A 138 1.54 17.59 14.14
CA GLY A 138 2.91 17.08 13.91
C GLY A 138 3.04 15.93 12.91
N ALA A 139 1.93 15.41 12.36
CA ALA A 139 1.98 14.78 11.06
C ALA A 139 1.71 15.87 10.03
N GLU A 140 2.75 16.40 9.36
CA GLU A 140 2.50 16.93 8.01
C GLU A 140 1.63 15.90 7.30
N ALA A 141 0.54 16.30 6.65
CA ALA A 141 -0.42 15.38 6.06
C ALA A 141 0.33 14.22 5.43
N VAL A 142 0.26 13.04 6.07
CA VAL A 142 0.84 11.85 5.48
C VAL A 142 0.05 11.73 4.21
N ASP A 143 0.68 12.03 3.07
CA ASP A 143 0.12 11.90 1.73
C ASP A 143 0.06 10.39 1.42
N ALA A 144 -0.55 9.66 2.35
CA ALA A 144 -0.78 8.26 2.30
C ALA A 144 -1.66 8.07 1.06
N PRO A 145 -1.24 7.22 0.11
CA PRO A 145 -2.01 7.02 -1.12
C PRO A 145 -3.45 6.55 -0.89
N ILE A 146 -3.76 6.13 0.34
CA ILE A 146 -5.06 5.65 0.78
C ILE A 146 -5.31 6.20 2.19
N THR A 147 -6.17 7.21 2.30
CA THR A 147 -6.61 7.79 3.58
C THR A 147 -8.04 7.42 3.92
N ASN A 148 -8.83 7.00 2.91
CA ASN A 148 -10.26 6.78 3.02
C ASN A 148 -10.68 5.43 2.39
N PHE A 149 -11.79 4.84 2.86
CA PHE A 149 -12.37 3.63 2.26
C PHE A 149 -12.75 3.82 0.77
N SER A 150 -13.19 5.03 0.40
CA SER A 150 -13.50 5.39 -0.99
C SER A 150 -12.26 5.38 -1.89
N GLU A 151 -11.12 5.86 -1.38
CA GLU A 151 -9.84 5.80 -2.09
C GLU A 151 -9.33 4.37 -2.25
N LEU A 152 -9.52 3.54 -1.21
CA LEU A 152 -9.23 2.10 -1.30
C LEU A 152 -10.07 1.42 -2.38
N GLU A 153 -11.36 1.74 -2.49
CA GLU A 153 -12.22 1.24 -3.58
C GLU A 153 -11.70 1.70 -4.95
N GLY A 154 -11.28 2.97 -5.08
CA GLY A 154 -10.72 3.51 -6.32
C GLY A 154 -9.44 2.81 -6.76
N VAL A 155 -8.49 2.61 -5.84
CA VAL A 155 -7.24 1.89 -6.10
C VAL A 155 -7.52 0.43 -6.45
N LEU A 156 -8.40 -0.24 -5.71
CA LEU A 156 -8.78 -1.63 -5.96
C LEU A 156 -9.48 -1.81 -7.32
N MET A 157 -10.34 -0.87 -7.70
CA MET A 157 -11.02 -0.87 -9.00
C MET A 157 -10.04 -0.58 -10.14
N ASN A 158 -9.07 0.31 -9.94
CA ASN A 158 -8.04 0.61 -10.93
C ASN A 158 -7.11 -0.59 -11.16
N ILE A 159 -6.65 -1.23 -10.08
CA ILE A 159 -5.85 -2.47 -10.12
C ILE A 159 -6.65 -3.59 -10.79
N SER A 160 -7.91 -3.80 -10.39
CA SER A 160 -8.77 -4.83 -10.98
C SER A 160 -8.95 -4.61 -12.49
N ARG A 161 -9.17 -3.37 -12.93
CA ARG A 161 -9.32 -3.03 -14.35
C ARG A 161 -8.04 -3.31 -15.14
N TRP A 162 -6.89 -2.90 -14.62
CA TRP A 162 -5.59 -3.18 -15.26
C TRP A 162 -5.29 -4.68 -15.31
N MET A 163 -5.54 -5.40 -14.22
CA MET A 163 -5.37 -6.86 -14.13
C MET A 163 -6.28 -7.58 -15.13
N PHE A 164 -7.54 -7.16 -15.26
CA PHE A 164 -8.48 -7.70 -16.22
C PHE A 164 -8.03 -7.46 -17.66
N GLY A 165 -7.55 -6.25 -17.96
CA GLY A 165 -7.01 -5.89 -19.27
C GLY A 165 -5.82 -6.77 -19.65
N ILE A 166 -4.86 -6.96 -18.73
CA ILE A 166 -3.70 -7.84 -18.95
C ILE A 166 -4.15 -9.30 -19.15
N LEU A 167 -5.10 -9.78 -18.36
CA LEU A 167 -5.62 -11.14 -18.46
C LEU A 167 -6.32 -11.39 -19.80
N MET A 168 -7.11 -10.43 -20.28
CA MET A 168 -7.77 -10.50 -21.59
C MET A 168 -6.74 -10.51 -22.73
N ALA A 169 -5.73 -9.64 -22.68
CA ALA A 169 -4.64 -9.63 -23.66
C ALA A 169 -3.89 -10.96 -23.68
N LEU A 170 -3.56 -11.51 -22.49
CA LEU A 170 -2.92 -12.82 -22.37
C LEU A 170 -3.81 -13.95 -22.92
N SER A 171 -5.11 -13.90 -22.66
CA SER A 171 -6.07 -14.89 -23.19
C SER A 171 -6.08 -14.90 -24.71
N ILE A 172 -6.07 -13.73 -25.35
CA ILE A 172 -6.00 -13.62 -26.82
C ILE A 172 -4.71 -14.27 -27.33
N ILE A 173 -3.57 -14.00 -26.70
CA ILE A 173 -2.28 -14.60 -27.07
C ILE A 173 -2.32 -16.13 -26.95
N MET A 174 -2.91 -16.66 -25.88
CA MET A 174 -3.01 -18.11 -25.65
C MET A 174 -3.93 -18.80 -26.67
N ILE A 175 -5.03 -18.15 -27.05
CA ILE A 175 -5.93 -18.64 -28.10
C ILE A 175 -5.20 -18.69 -29.45
N LEU A 176 -4.46 -17.65 -29.80
CA LEU A 176 -3.67 -17.61 -31.03
C LEU A 176 -2.56 -18.67 -31.04
N TYR A 177 -1.88 -18.86 -29.90
CA TYR A 177 -0.86 -19.90 -29.75
C TYR A 177 -1.45 -21.30 -29.92
N SER A 178 -2.61 -21.56 -29.33
CA SER A 178 -3.37 -22.80 -29.51
C SER A 178 -3.72 -23.05 -30.98
N ALA A 179 -4.25 -22.03 -31.67
CA ALA A 179 -4.63 -22.13 -33.07
C ALA A 179 -3.41 -22.46 -33.96
N PHE A 180 -2.29 -21.76 -33.72
CA PHE A 180 -1.03 -22.02 -34.43
C PHE A 180 -0.54 -23.45 -34.17
N LEU A 181 -0.50 -23.88 -32.90
CA LEU A 181 -0.05 -25.23 -32.54
C LEU A 181 -0.92 -26.31 -33.20
N TYR A 182 -2.23 -26.09 -33.33
CA TYR A 182 -3.15 -27.02 -33.98
C TYR A 182 -2.89 -27.13 -35.49
N ILE A 183 -2.77 -26.01 -36.19
CA ILE A 183 -2.53 -25.98 -37.65
C ILE A 183 -1.18 -26.61 -38.00
N PHE A 184 -0.13 -26.29 -37.23
CA PHE A 184 1.23 -26.80 -37.46
C PHE A 184 1.51 -28.13 -36.75
N SER A 185 0.47 -28.81 -36.25
CA SER A 185 0.61 -30.08 -35.54
C SER A 185 1.04 -31.23 -36.46
N ALA A 186 0.84 -31.11 -37.77
CA ALA A 186 1.17 -32.12 -38.78
C ALA A 186 0.63 -33.53 -38.45
N GLY A 187 -0.50 -33.61 -37.73
CA GLY A 187 -1.12 -34.88 -37.33
C GLY A 187 -0.50 -35.53 -36.08
N SER A 188 0.49 -34.89 -35.42
CA SER A 188 0.99 -35.39 -34.14
C SER A 188 -0.06 -35.22 -33.04
N GLU A 189 -0.46 -36.35 -32.45
CA GLU A 189 -1.54 -36.42 -31.46
C GLU A 189 -1.22 -35.58 -30.21
N ASP A 190 0.05 -35.54 -29.80
CA ASP A 190 0.54 -34.73 -28.68
C ASP A 190 0.34 -33.23 -28.91
N LYS A 191 0.63 -32.72 -30.11
CA LYS A 191 0.47 -31.30 -30.43
C LYS A 191 -1.00 -30.92 -30.56
N ILE A 192 -1.82 -31.80 -31.13
CA ILE A 192 -3.27 -31.60 -31.22
C ILE A 192 -3.87 -31.53 -29.81
N LYS A 193 -3.51 -32.48 -28.94
CA LYS A 193 -3.98 -32.50 -27.55
C LYS A 193 -3.55 -31.25 -26.80
N LYS A 194 -2.28 -30.88 -26.89
CA LYS A 194 -1.76 -29.66 -26.25
C LYS A 194 -2.46 -28.39 -26.76
N ALA A 195 -2.80 -28.32 -28.04
CA ALA A 195 -3.52 -27.18 -28.61
C ALA A 195 -4.95 -27.07 -28.07
N LYS A 196 -5.64 -28.21 -27.94
CA LYS A 196 -6.99 -28.30 -27.35
C LYS A 196 -6.98 -27.97 -25.87
N ASP A 197 -6.04 -28.50 -25.11
CA ASP A 197 -5.90 -28.21 -23.67
C ASP A 197 -5.62 -26.73 -23.46
N THR A 198 -4.70 -26.16 -24.25
CA THR A 198 -4.37 -24.73 -24.17
C THR A 198 -5.59 -23.84 -24.49
N LEU A 199 -6.38 -24.22 -25.50
CA LEU A 199 -7.63 -23.54 -25.83
C LEU A 199 -8.63 -23.62 -24.67
N MET A 200 -8.81 -24.81 -24.09
CA MET A 200 -9.72 -25.06 -22.98
C MET A 200 -9.35 -24.20 -21.77
N TYR A 201 -8.08 -24.18 -21.39
CA TYR A 201 -7.60 -23.35 -20.28
C TYR A 201 -7.82 -21.86 -20.55
N ALA A 202 -7.60 -21.38 -21.78
CA ALA A 202 -7.86 -19.99 -22.13
C ALA A 202 -9.36 -19.64 -22.01
N ILE A 203 -10.25 -20.52 -22.46
CA ILE A 203 -11.70 -20.35 -22.33
C ILE A 203 -12.13 -20.33 -20.86
N ILE A 204 -11.60 -21.25 -20.04
CA ILE A 204 -11.87 -21.28 -18.60
C ILE A 204 -11.41 -19.97 -17.93
N ALA A 205 -10.24 -19.46 -18.29
CA ALA A 205 -9.72 -18.21 -17.74
C ALA A 205 -10.64 -17.02 -18.07
N VAL A 206 -11.10 -16.90 -19.32
CA VAL A 206 -12.06 -15.87 -19.73
C VAL A 206 -13.39 -16.03 -19.00
N ALA A 207 -13.90 -17.26 -18.88
CA ALA A 207 -15.14 -17.53 -18.17
C ALA A 207 -15.05 -17.08 -16.70
N VAL A 208 -13.99 -17.50 -15.98
CA VAL A 208 -13.76 -17.11 -14.58
C VAL A 208 -13.64 -15.59 -14.44
N ALA A 209 -12.98 -14.92 -15.39
CA ALA A 209 -12.86 -13.48 -15.39
C ALA A 209 -14.25 -12.81 -15.47
N VAL A 210 -15.09 -13.24 -16.41
CA VAL A 210 -16.47 -12.71 -16.55
C VAL A 210 -17.31 -12.98 -15.30
N PHE A 211 -17.20 -14.17 -14.71
CA PHE A 211 -17.88 -14.50 -13.45
C PHE A 211 -17.41 -13.63 -12.29
N ALA A 212 -16.10 -13.37 -12.17
CA ALA A 212 -15.54 -12.51 -11.14
C ALA A 212 -16.08 -11.08 -11.23
N GLY A 213 -16.27 -10.54 -12.44
CA GLY A 213 -16.90 -9.24 -12.66
C GLY A 213 -18.37 -9.20 -12.20
N GLY A 214 -19.12 -10.30 -12.36
CA GLY A 214 -20.53 -10.39 -11.97
C GLY A 214 -20.75 -10.36 -10.45
N VAL A 215 -19.86 -10.96 -9.67
CA VAL A 215 -19.96 -10.98 -8.19
C VAL A 215 -19.91 -9.56 -7.61
N GLY A 216 -19.11 -8.66 -8.18
CA GLY A 216 -19.03 -7.27 -7.74
C GLY A 216 -20.37 -6.52 -7.87
N VAL A 217 -21.14 -6.79 -8.94
CA VAL A 217 -22.47 -6.20 -9.14
C VAL A 217 -23.46 -6.70 -8.10
N LEU A 218 -23.40 -8.00 -7.78
CA LEU A 218 -24.26 -8.58 -6.75
C LEU A 218 -23.97 -7.94 -5.38
N ILE A 219 -22.70 -7.81 -5.00
CA ILE A 219 -22.32 -7.19 -3.72
C ILE A 219 -22.80 -5.73 -3.66
N LYS A 220 -22.66 -4.94 -4.74
CA LYS A 220 -23.15 -3.56 -4.78
C LYS A 220 -24.67 -3.49 -4.58
N ASN A 221 -25.42 -4.38 -5.21
CA ASN A 221 -26.88 -4.43 -5.06
C ASN A 221 -27.34 -4.87 -3.66
N PHE A 222 -26.53 -5.65 -2.94
CA PHE A 222 -26.85 -6.09 -1.57
C PHE A 222 -26.38 -5.10 -0.49
N VAL A 223 -25.26 -4.42 -0.70
CA VAL A 223 -24.68 -3.46 0.27
C VAL A 223 -25.28 -2.07 0.11
N SER A 224 -25.65 -1.69 -1.11
CA SER A 224 -26.40 -0.46 -1.41
C SER A 224 -27.81 -0.85 -1.84
N PRO A 225 -28.73 -1.15 -0.89
CA PRO A 225 -30.14 -1.30 -1.25
C PRO A 225 -30.56 -0.03 -2.00
N PRO A 226 -31.36 -0.15 -3.08
CA PRO A 226 -31.82 1.02 -3.81
C PRO A 226 -32.48 1.94 -2.79
N GLU A 227 -31.98 3.17 -2.67
CA GLU A 227 -32.66 4.20 -1.90
C GLU A 227 -34.10 4.18 -2.39
N SER A 228 -35.03 3.79 -1.51
CA SER A 228 -36.42 4.10 -1.73
C SER A 228 -36.43 5.62 -1.77
N THR A 229 -36.42 6.15 -2.98
CA THR A 229 -36.85 7.51 -3.27
C THR A 229 -38.28 7.58 -2.75
N ILE A 230 -38.41 7.81 -1.44
CA ILE A 230 -39.48 8.61 -0.92
C ILE A 230 -39.19 9.96 -1.58
N SER A 231 -39.71 10.10 -2.80
CA SER A 231 -40.17 11.35 -3.34
C SER A 231 -40.98 11.96 -2.21
N GLY A 232 -40.32 12.81 -1.43
CA GLY A 232 -40.96 13.73 -0.53
C GLY A 232 -41.83 14.60 -1.43
N GLY A 233 -43.08 14.17 -1.60
CA GLY A 233 -44.16 15.05 -1.97
C GLY A 233 -44.22 16.10 -0.87
N GLY A 234 -43.47 17.19 -1.10
CA GLY A 234 -43.53 18.39 -0.30
C GLY A 234 -44.98 18.83 -0.23
N GLY A 235 -45.52 18.78 0.98
CA GLY A 235 -46.91 19.09 1.27
C GLY A 235 -47.30 20.42 0.67
N GLY A 236 -48.34 20.38 -0.17
CA GLY A 236 -49.12 21.56 -0.50
C GLY A 236 -49.63 22.17 0.80
N ASN A 237 -49.23 23.41 1.05
CA ASN A 237 -49.72 24.22 2.15
C ASN A 237 -51.24 24.43 1.95
N PRO A 238 -52.11 24.06 2.90
CA PRO A 238 -53.52 24.40 2.79
C PRO A 238 -53.71 25.89 3.09
N LEU A 239 -54.23 26.56 2.07
CA LEU A 239 -55.06 27.76 2.05
C LEU A 239 -55.38 28.35 3.45
N VAL A 240 -54.89 29.56 3.70
CA VAL A 240 -55.45 30.46 4.70
C VAL A 240 -56.03 31.64 3.93
N GLU A 241 -57.37 31.68 3.85
CA GLU A 241 -58.17 32.87 3.53
C GLU A 241 -58.04 33.93 4.64
#